data_AF-A0A7S2L7E9-F1
#
_entry.id   AF-A0A7S2L7E9-F1
#
_cell.length_a   1.000
_cell.length_b   1.000
_cell.length_c   1.000
_cell.angle_alpha   90.00
_cell.angle_beta   90.00
_cell.angle_gamma   90.00
#
_symmetry.space_group_name_H-M   'P 1'
#
loop_
_entity.id
_entity.type
_entity.pdbx_description
1 polymer ?
#
loop_
_entity_poly.entity_id
_entity_poly.type
_entity_poly.pdbx_seq_one_letter_code
_entity_poly.pdbx_strand_id
1 'polypeptide(L)'
;KRAAELRDELLFNQPESSHLGDCPICLLPLPIKEEQITMVGCCSINICDGCMYANGVRERQKGLEHKCPFCRDPLLLSRDTIGSVPGATSMKRVEANDPMALCCMADARYEEGNYVDAFEYLTKAAGLGDAESHYKLSKLYLNGEGVEKDE
;
A
#
# COMPACT_ATOMS: atom_id res chain seq x y z
N LYS A 1 16.24 20.37 -29.32
CA LYS A 1 17.03 20.92 -28.20
C LYS A 1 16.20 20.95 -26.91
N ARG A 2 15.15 21.78 -26.81
CA ARG A 2 14.27 21.85 -25.63
C ARG A 2 13.57 20.54 -25.22
N ALA A 3 13.17 19.70 -26.17
CA ALA A 3 12.58 18.38 -25.85
C ALA A 3 13.59 17.39 -25.25
N ALA A 4 14.87 17.49 -25.60
CA ALA A 4 15.93 16.67 -25.01
C ALA A 4 16.28 17.18 -23.61
N GLU A 5 16.35 18.50 -23.43
CA GLU A 5 16.55 19.15 -22.13
C GLU A 5 15.41 18.81 -21.15
N LEU A 6 14.14 18.89 -21.58
CA LEU A 6 12.99 18.47 -20.77
C LEU A 6 13.01 16.98 -20.42
N ARG A 7 13.47 16.13 -21.34
CA ARG A 7 13.61 14.69 -21.08
C ARG A 7 14.70 14.42 -20.05
N ASP A 8 15.84 15.10 -20.14
CA ASP A 8 16.93 14.98 -19.16
C ASP A 8 16.50 15.53 -17.80
N GLU A 9 15.78 16.66 -17.75
CA GLU A 9 15.20 17.19 -16.50
C GLU A 9 14.24 16.19 -15.85
N LEU A 10 13.39 15.52 -16.61
CA LEU A 10 12.48 14.47 -16.10
C LEU A 10 13.20 13.20 -15.64
N LEU A 11 14.35 12.87 -16.25
CA LEU A 11 15.14 11.67 -15.93
C LEU A 11 16.03 11.86 -14.71
N PHE A 12 16.57 13.06 -14.49
CA PHE A 12 17.63 13.31 -13.52
C PHE A 12 17.23 14.20 -12.34
N ASN A 13 16.14 14.98 -12.43
CA ASN A 13 15.59 15.62 -11.25
C ASN A 13 14.79 14.60 -10.45
N GLN A 14 14.89 14.68 -9.12
CA GLN A 14 13.96 13.91 -8.30
C GLN A 14 12.53 14.33 -8.63
N PRO A 15 11.63 13.38 -8.93
CA PRO A 15 10.24 13.69 -9.19
C PRO A 15 9.61 14.33 -7.95
N GLU A 16 8.61 15.18 -8.18
CA GLU A 16 7.89 15.85 -7.10
C GLU A 16 7.19 14.84 -6.17
N SER A 17 6.82 13.66 -6.66
CA SER A 17 6.18 12.58 -5.90
C SER A 17 7.03 11.31 -5.87
N SER A 18 6.87 10.48 -4.84
CA SER A 18 7.46 9.14 -4.82
C SER A 18 6.63 8.15 -5.65
N HIS A 19 7.14 6.93 -5.87
CA HIS A 19 6.38 5.85 -6.52
C HIS A 19 5.14 5.42 -5.70
N LEU A 20 5.11 5.77 -4.41
CA LEU A 20 3.96 5.57 -3.52
C LEU A 20 2.91 6.68 -3.69
N GLY A 21 3.22 7.73 -4.45
CA GLY A 21 2.36 8.88 -4.69
C GLY A 21 2.37 9.90 -3.56
N ASP A 22 1.30 10.68 -3.47
CA ASP A 22 1.13 11.70 -2.45
C ASP A 22 0.14 11.25 -1.37
N CYS A 23 0.32 11.76 -0.16
CA CYS A 23 -0.60 11.50 0.92
C CYS A 23 -1.96 12.14 0.59
N PRO A 24 -3.07 11.39 0.62
CA PRO A 24 -4.38 11.89 0.22
C PRO A 24 -4.99 12.92 1.20
N ILE A 25 -4.33 13.17 2.34
CA ILE A 25 -4.77 14.11 3.36
C ILE A 25 -4.04 15.45 3.24
N CYS A 26 -2.71 15.43 3.16
CA CYS A 26 -1.91 16.66 3.09
C CYS A 26 -1.37 17.00 1.70
N LEU A 27 -1.54 16.10 0.72
CA LEU A 27 -1.06 16.22 -0.66
C LEU A 27 0.46 16.43 -0.75
N LEU A 28 1.19 16.00 0.27
CA LEU A 28 2.64 15.95 0.26
C LEU A 28 3.10 14.56 -0.20
N PRO A 29 4.25 14.46 -0.88
CA PRO A 29 4.82 13.19 -1.29
C PRO A 29 4.93 12.21 -0.13
N LEU A 30 4.48 10.97 -0.34
CA LEU A 30 4.64 9.92 0.65
C LEU A 30 6.15 9.62 0.82
N PRO A 31 6.65 9.51 2.06
CA PRO A 31 8.05 9.16 2.32
C PRO A 31 8.45 7.85 1.65
N ILE A 32 9.71 7.72 1.23
CA ILE A 32 10.20 6.45 0.68
C ILE A 32 10.31 5.37 1.76
N LYS A 33 10.46 5.78 3.02
CA LYS A 33 10.57 4.88 4.18
C LYS A 33 9.20 4.38 4.57
N GLU A 34 9.01 3.06 4.48
CA GLU A 34 7.77 2.37 4.85
C GLU A 34 7.37 2.66 6.30
N GLU A 35 8.31 2.86 7.21
CA GLU A 35 8.02 3.14 8.63
C GLU A 35 7.43 4.53 8.90
N GLN A 36 7.24 5.35 7.86
CA GLN A 36 6.65 6.70 7.95
C GLN A 36 5.28 6.77 7.25
N ILE A 37 4.76 5.62 6.83
CA ILE A 37 3.48 5.47 6.15
C ILE A 37 2.67 4.40 6.88
N THR A 38 1.38 4.69 7.05
CA THR A 38 0.41 3.70 7.49
C THR A 38 -0.49 3.32 6.32
N MET A 39 -0.51 2.04 5.95
CA MET A 39 -1.56 1.50 5.08
C MET A 39 -2.85 1.33 5.89
N VAL A 40 -3.94 1.89 5.38
CA VAL A 40 -5.24 1.85 6.06
C VAL A 40 -6.21 0.91 5.34
N GLY A 41 -6.46 -0.26 5.92
CA GLY A 41 -7.24 -1.33 5.27
C GLY A 41 -8.68 -1.00 4.93
N CYS A 42 -9.34 -0.02 5.57
CA CYS A 42 -10.73 0.33 5.25
C CYS A 42 -10.87 1.03 3.88
N CYS A 43 -9.83 1.73 3.44
CA CYS A 43 -9.79 2.44 2.17
C CYS A 43 -8.66 1.99 1.25
N SER A 44 -7.84 1.04 1.67
CA SER A 44 -6.72 0.48 0.93
C SER A 44 -5.76 1.53 0.38
N ILE A 45 -5.46 2.55 1.20
CA ILE A 45 -4.58 3.65 0.83
C ILE A 45 -3.51 3.86 1.88
N ASN A 46 -2.39 4.40 1.41
CA ASN A 46 -1.29 4.85 2.23
C ASN A 46 -1.53 6.28 2.72
N ILE A 47 -1.36 6.50 4.02
CA ILE A 47 -1.46 7.80 4.66
C ILE A 47 -0.16 8.04 5.43
N CYS A 48 0.45 9.22 5.27
CA CYS A 48 1.66 9.53 6.02
C CYS A 48 1.38 9.57 7.53
N ASP A 49 2.35 9.12 8.32
CA ASP A 49 2.20 9.03 9.77
C ASP A 49 1.94 10.38 10.43
N GLY A 50 2.41 11.47 9.83
CA GLY A 50 2.08 12.83 10.26
C GLY A 50 0.57 13.10 10.24
N CYS A 51 -0.13 12.68 9.18
CA CYS A 51 -1.58 12.84 9.08
C CYS A 51 -2.33 11.88 10.00
N MET A 52 -1.87 10.64 10.13
CA MET A 52 -2.43 9.67 11.08
C MET A 52 -2.31 10.17 12.53
N TYR A 53 -1.13 10.67 12.90
CA TYR A 53 -0.86 11.24 14.22
C TYR A 53 -1.72 12.47 14.48
N ALA A 54 -1.78 13.42 13.54
CA ALA A 54 -2.59 14.63 13.66
C ALA A 54 -4.08 14.30 13.86
N ASN A 55 -4.60 13.28 13.17
CA ASN A 55 -5.95 12.78 13.36
C ASN A 55 -6.16 12.26 14.79
N GLY A 56 -5.28 11.40 15.29
CA GLY A 56 -5.35 10.86 16.65
C GLY A 56 -5.21 11.91 17.75
N VAL A 57 -4.43 12.99 17.52
CA VAL A 57 -4.37 14.13 18.44
C VAL A 57 -5.70 14.89 18.47
N ARG A 58 -6.28 15.20 17.30
CA ARG A 58 -7.58 15.89 17.20
C ARG A 58 -8.68 15.10 17.93
N GLU A 59 -8.70 13.79 17.73
CA GLU A 59 -9.72 12.91 18.32
C GLU A 59 -9.59 12.86 19.84
N ARG A 60 -8.39 12.69 20.38
CA ARG A 60 -8.15 12.71 21.83
C ARG A 60 -8.52 14.05 22.46
N GLN A 61 -8.15 15.16 21.85
CA GLN A 61 -8.47 16.50 22.37
C GLN A 61 -9.97 16.79 22.44
N LYS A 62 -10.74 16.22 21.49
CA LYS A 62 -12.18 16.45 21.37
C LYS A 62 -13.02 15.29 21.91
N GLY A 63 -12.41 14.25 22.48
CA GLY A 63 -13.10 13.05 22.95
C GLY A 63 -13.88 12.33 21.84
N LEU A 64 -13.37 12.33 20.61
CA LEU A 64 -14.01 11.71 19.46
C LEU A 64 -13.63 10.23 19.34
N GLU A 65 -14.51 9.46 18.71
CA GLU A 65 -14.24 8.09 18.26
C GLU A 65 -13.09 8.08 17.24
N HIS A 66 -12.25 7.04 17.30
CA HIS A 66 -11.13 6.88 16.38
C HIS A 66 -11.62 6.46 14.98
N LYS A 67 -11.39 7.31 13.99
CA LYS A 67 -11.86 7.10 12.62
C LYS A 67 -10.73 7.27 11.63
N CYS A 68 -10.86 6.62 10.48
CA CYS A 68 -9.92 6.80 9.37
C CYS A 68 -9.93 8.27 8.94
N PRO A 69 -8.76 8.94 8.83
CA PRO A 69 -8.73 10.34 8.41
C PRO A 69 -9.21 10.56 6.97
N PHE A 70 -9.22 9.52 6.14
CA PHE A 70 -9.68 9.57 4.75
C PHE A 70 -11.18 9.24 4.63
N CYS A 71 -11.57 7.97 4.80
CA CYS A 71 -12.97 7.55 4.58
C CYS A 71 -13.88 7.72 5.79
N ARG A 72 -13.35 8.08 6.97
CA ARG A 72 -14.08 8.26 8.24
C ARG A 72 -14.75 7.00 8.79
N ASP A 73 -14.46 5.83 8.25
CA ASP A 73 -14.90 4.58 8.86
C ASP A 73 -14.28 4.42 10.25
N PRO A 74 -15.04 3.90 11.24
CA PRO A 74 -14.49 3.55 12.54
C PRO A 74 -13.32 2.59 12.38
N LEU A 75 -12.14 3.01 12.86
CA LEU A 75 -10.98 2.12 12.85
C LEU A 75 -11.15 1.16 14.02
N LEU A 76 -11.35 -0.12 13.71
CA LEU A 76 -11.33 -1.19 14.69
C LEU A 76 -9.90 -1.30 15.23
N LEU A 77 -9.64 -0.59 16.32
CA LEU A 77 -8.40 -0.69 17.11
C LEU A 77 -8.37 -2.04 17.84
N SER A 78 -8.23 -3.15 17.11
CA SER A 78 -7.42 -4.23 17.67
C SER A 78 -5.97 -3.78 17.55
N ARG A 79 -5.31 -3.68 18.70
CA ARG A 79 -3.91 -3.27 18.87
C ARG A 79 -2.93 -4.15 18.07
N ASP A 80 -3.42 -5.27 17.55
CA ASP A 80 -2.67 -6.33 16.91
C ASP A 80 -2.75 -6.28 15.37
N THR A 81 -3.46 -5.30 14.79
CA THR A 81 -3.70 -5.23 13.32
C THR A 81 -3.08 -4.00 12.66
N ILE A 82 -2.13 -3.33 13.31
CA ILE A 82 -1.21 -2.42 12.62
C ILE A 82 -0.15 -3.32 11.98
N GLY A 83 -0.43 -3.80 10.78
CA GLY A 83 0.54 -4.55 9.96
C GLY A 83 0.35 -6.06 9.85
N SER A 84 -0.75 -6.66 10.33
CA SER A 84 -0.92 -8.11 10.19
C SER A 84 -2.40 -8.50 10.05
N VAL A 85 -2.71 -9.09 8.89
CA VAL A 85 -4.01 -9.64 8.48
C VAL A 85 -5.04 -8.62 7.94
N PRO A 86 -5.46 -8.77 6.67
CA PRO A 86 -6.65 -8.17 6.10
C PRO A 86 -7.90 -8.57 6.91
N GLY A 87 -8.38 -7.68 7.79
CA GLY A 87 -9.65 -7.89 8.52
C GLY A 87 -10.86 -7.94 7.57
N ALA A 88 -12.07 -8.16 8.10
CA ALA A 88 -13.30 -8.26 7.31
C ALA A 88 -13.54 -7.07 6.35
N THR A 89 -13.04 -5.88 6.67
CA THR A 89 -13.11 -4.70 5.79
C THR A 89 -12.17 -4.82 4.59
N SER A 90 -10.99 -5.39 4.78
CA SER A 90 -10.02 -5.61 3.71
C SER A 90 -10.49 -6.70 2.74
N MET A 91 -11.21 -7.73 3.21
CA MET A 91 -11.80 -8.75 2.31
C MET A 91 -12.81 -8.14 1.32
N LYS A 92 -13.61 -7.15 1.75
CA LYS A 92 -14.50 -6.43 0.82
C LYS A 92 -13.73 -5.70 -0.27
N ARG A 93 -12.53 -5.19 0.03
CA ARG A 93 -11.65 -4.51 -0.93
C ARG A 93 -11.03 -5.51 -1.91
N VAL A 94 -10.65 -6.69 -1.43
CA VAL A 94 -10.17 -7.82 -2.24
C VAL A 94 -11.24 -8.29 -3.23
N GLU A 95 -12.48 -8.47 -2.77
CA GLU A 95 -13.63 -8.80 -3.61
C GLU A 95 -13.91 -7.70 -4.65
N ALA A 96 -13.66 -6.45 -4.30
CA ALA A 96 -13.77 -5.30 -5.20
C ALA A 96 -12.56 -5.14 -6.15
N ASN A 97 -11.59 -6.06 -6.15
CA ASN A 97 -10.37 -6.00 -6.95
C ASN A 97 -9.52 -4.74 -6.69
N ASP A 98 -9.48 -4.26 -5.46
CA ASP A 98 -8.59 -3.18 -5.08
C ASP A 98 -7.12 -3.67 -5.13
N PRO A 99 -6.22 -3.03 -5.92
CA PRO A 99 -4.87 -3.57 -6.15
C PRO A 99 -4.02 -3.62 -4.87
N MET A 100 -4.11 -2.60 -4.02
CA MET A 100 -3.39 -2.56 -2.74
C MET A 100 -3.90 -3.64 -1.80
N ALA A 101 -5.22 -3.85 -1.69
CA ALA A 101 -5.79 -4.91 -0.87
C ALA A 101 -5.38 -6.31 -1.36
N LEU A 102 -5.33 -6.52 -2.68
CA LEU A 102 -4.83 -7.76 -3.27
C LEU A 102 -3.34 -7.97 -2.95
N CYS A 103 -2.51 -6.94 -3.04
CA CYS A 103 -1.10 -6.98 -2.65
C CYS A 103 -0.94 -7.38 -1.18
N CYS A 104 -1.69 -6.74 -0.26
CA CYS A 104 -1.65 -7.10 1.16
C CYS A 104 -2.17 -8.52 1.45
N MET A 105 -3.17 -9.01 0.70
CA MET A 105 -3.57 -10.42 0.81
C MET A 105 -2.46 -11.36 0.39
N ALA A 106 -1.72 -11.01 -0.68
CA ALA A 106 -0.60 -11.82 -1.11
C ALA A 106 0.49 -11.89 -0.05
N ASP A 107 0.84 -10.77 0.60
CA ASP A 107 1.82 -10.76 1.69
C ASP A 107 1.39 -11.68 2.83
N ALA A 108 0.13 -11.62 3.24
CA ALA A 108 -0.40 -12.51 4.28
C ALA A 108 -0.29 -13.99 3.87
N ARG A 109 -0.61 -14.33 2.61
CA ARG A 109 -0.47 -15.71 2.10
C ARG A 109 0.99 -16.13 2.01
N TYR A 110 1.88 -15.21 1.65
CA TYR A 110 3.31 -15.46 1.59
C TYR A 110 3.88 -15.76 2.98
N GLU A 111 3.51 -14.98 4.00
CA GLU A 111 3.91 -15.21 5.41
C GLU A 111 3.41 -16.55 5.96
N GLU A 112 2.24 -17.01 5.51
CA GLU A 112 1.71 -18.35 5.81
C GLU A 112 2.44 -19.48 5.07
N GLY A 113 3.33 -19.16 4.12
CA GLY A 113 4.01 -20.12 3.24
C GLY A 113 3.16 -20.60 2.06
N ASN A 114 1.98 -20.00 1.84
CA ASN A 114 1.07 -20.31 0.74
C ASN A 114 1.46 -19.55 -0.53
N TYR A 115 2.61 -19.89 -1.11
CA TYR A 115 3.19 -19.14 -2.22
C TYR A 115 2.36 -19.16 -3.52
N VAL A 116 1.61 -20.23 -3.77
CA VAL A 116 0.71 -20.33 -4.94
C VAL A 116 -0.40 -19.29 -4.85
N ASP A 117 -1.06 -19.20 -3.68
CA ASP A 117 -2.10 -18.20 -3.45
C ASP A 117 -1.51 -16.78 -3.53
N ALA A 118 -0.33 -16.56 -2.93
CA ALA A 118 0.36 -15.28 -2.99
C ALA A 118 0.65 -14.88 -4.46
N PHE A 119 1.12 -15.82 -5.28
CA PHE A 119 1.35 -15.62 -6.71
C PHE A 119 0.08 -15.21 -7.45
N GLU A 120 -1.05 -15.87 -7.20
CA GLU A 120 -2.34 -15.52 -7.82
C GLU A 120 -2.80 -14.11 -7.46
N TYR A 121 -2.73 -13.74 -6.17
CA TYR A 121 -3.09 -12.40 -5.72
C TYR A 121 -2.18 -11.33 -6.32
N LEU A 122 -0.86 -11.54 -6.34
CA LEU A 122 0.10 -10.62 -6.94
C LEU A 122 -0.10 -10.48 -8.45
N THR A 123 -0.35 -11.58 -9.16
CA THR A 123 -0.62 -11.56 -10.60
C THR A 123 -1.83 -10.69 -10.91
N LYS A 124 -2.89 -10.83 -10.10
CA LYS A 124 -4.11 -10.04 -10.24
C LYS A 124 -3.88 -8.56 -9.94
N ALA A 125 -3.18 -8.24 -8.85
CA ALA A 125 -2.87 -6.86 -8.48
C ALA A 125 -1.95 -6.18 -9.50
N ALA A 126 -0.91 -6.87 -9.96
CA ALA A 126 -0.02 -6.42 -11.03
C ALA A 126 -0.79 -6.18 -12.34
N GLY A 127 -1.73 -7.06 -12.69
CA GLY A 127 -2.63 -6.87 -13.84
C GLY A 127 -3.49 -5.60 -13.78
N LEU A 128 -3.66 -5.02 -12.59
CA LEU A 128 -4.35 -3.76 -12.35
C LEU A 128 -3.39 -2.55 -12.25
N GLY A 129 -2.09 -2.75 -12.48
CA GLY A 129 -1.07 -1.72 -12.51
C GLY A 129 -0.40 -1.42 -11.17
N ASP A 130 -0.55 -2.29 -10.16
CA ASP A 130 0.12 -2.13 -8.88
C ASP A 130 1.63 -2.40 -9.01
N ALA A 131 2.45 -1.35 -8.85
CA ALA A 131 3.89 -1.42 -9.04
C ALA A 131 4.59 -2.29 -7.99
N GLU A 132 4.11 -2.28 -6.75
CA GLU A 132 4.65 -3.11 -5.68
C GLU A 132 4.40 -4.60 -5.96
N SER A 133 3.21 -4.94 -6.45
CA SER A 133 2.87 -6.31 -6.84
C SER A 133 3.72 -6.80 -8.00
N HIS A 134 4.04 -5.95 -8.98
CA HIS A 134 5.01 -6.30 -10.03
C HIS A 134 6.39 -6.65 -9.45
N TYR A 135 6.87 -5.86 -8.49
CA TYR A 135 8.15 -6.13 -7.83
C TYR A 135 8.12 -7.42 -6.99
N LYS A 136 7.04 -7.66 -6.23
CA LYS A 136 6.90 -8.89 -5.43
C LYS A 136 6.76 -10.13 -6.32
N LEU A 137 6.03 -10.03 -7.43
CA LEU A 137 5.88 -11.12 -8.40
C LEU A 137 7.24 -11.51 -9.01
N SER A 138 8.10 -10.53 -9.32
CA SER A 138 9.45 -10.84 -9.85
C SER A 138 10.31 -11.58 -8.82
N LYS A 139 10.16 -11.28 -7.52
CA LYS A 139 10.82 -12.06 -6.46
C LYS A 139 10.33 -13.52 -6.41
N LEU A 140 9.03 -13.76 -6.60
CA LEU A 140 8.49 -15.12 -6.65
C LEU A 140 9.09 -15.93 -7.81
N TYR A 141 9.16 -15.33 -9.01
CA TYR A 141 9.82 -15.95 -10.16
C TYR A 141 11.32 -16.21 -9.91
N LEU A 142 12.04 -15.22 -9.37
CA LEU A 142 13.46 -15.36 -9.06
C LEU A 142 13.74 -16.50 -8.07
N ASN A 143 12.84 -16.69 -7.10
CA ASN A 143 13.01 -17.71 -6.05
C ASN A 143 12.39 -19.08 -6.42
N GLY A 144 11.52 -19.14 -7.44
CA GLY A 144 10.70 -20.33 -7.73
C GLY A 144 9.64 -20.61 -6.65
N GLU A 145 9.12 -19.57 -6.00
CA GLU A 145 8.14 -19.67 -4.92
C GLU A 145 6.71 -19.59 -5.49
N GLY A 146 6.02 -20.74 -5.52
CA GLY A 146 4.64 -20.82 -6.05
C GLY A 146 4.56 -20.78 -7.58
N VAL A 147 5.70 -20.68 -8.27
CA VAL A 147 5.82 -20.66 -9.73
C VAL A 147 7.14 -21.31 -10.17
N GLU A 148 7.23 -21.75 -11.42
CA GLU A 148 8.51 -22.20 -12.00
C GLU A 148 9.50 -21.04 -12.01
N LYS A 149 10.73 -21.34 -11.58
CA LYS A 149 11.79 -20.32 -11.50
C LYS A 149 12.15 -19.84 -12.91
N ASP A 150 12.19 -18.53 -13.08
CA ASP A 150 12.61 -17.87 -14.33
C ASP A 150 13.59 -16.74 -13.99
N GLU A 151 14.68 -16.62 -14.74
CA GLU A 151 15.82 -15.71 -14.50
C GLU A 151 15.89 -14.57 -15.51
#